data_AF-A0A544QKX0-F1
#
_entry.id   AF-A0A544QKX0-F1
#
_cell.length_a   1.000
_cell.length_b   1.000
_cell.length_c   1.000
_cell.angle_alpha   90.00
_cell.angle_beta   90.00
_cell.angle_gamma   90.00
#
_symmetry.space_group_name_H-M   'P 1'
#
loop_
_entity.id
_entity.type
_entity.pdbx_description
1 polymer ?
#
loop_
_entity_poly.entity_id
_entity_poly.type
_entity_poly.pdbx_seq_one_letter_code
_entity_poly.pdbx_strand_id
1 'polypeptide(L)' 'MSDEEESGSSRKDRGIGMMIGMAIGVAIGSATENIGLWLAIGVALGAAIETGLSKRNQSDSSPD' A
#
# COMPACT_ATOMS: atom_id res chain seq x y z
N MET A 1 0.84 -25.30 0.51
CA MET A 1 1.74 -24.25 1.01
C MET A 1 1.21 -22.97 0.42
N SER A 2 0.75 -22.06 1.27
CA SER A 2 0.13 -20.79 0.84
C SER A 2 1.25 -19.82 0.52
N ASP A 3 1.81 -19.95 -0.68
CA ASP A 3 2.70 -18.98 -1.28
C ASP A 3 1.82 -17.86 -1.83
N GLU A 4 1.52 -16.83 -1.04
CA GLU A 4 0.98 -15.57 -1.58
C GLU A 4 1.28 -14.37 -0.66
N GLU A 5 2.48 -14.36 -0.09
CA GLU A 5 3.03 -13.23 0.67
C GLU A 5 4.36 -12.80 0.04
N GLU A 6 4.35 -12.47 -1.25
CA GLU A 6 5.48 -11.84 -1.91
C GLU A 6 5.05 -10.53 -2.55
N SER A 7 5.56 -9.41 -2.04
CA SER A 7 6.38 -8.50 -2.85
C SER A 7 6.72 -7.23 -2.08
N GLY A 8 8.03 -6.95 -1.95
CA GLY A 8 8.46 -5.60 -1.63
C GLY A 8 9.82 -5.43 -0.97
N SER A 9 10.83 -6.16 -1.43
CA SER A 9 12.23 -5.87 -1.11
C SER A 9 12.61 -4.40 -1.40
N SER A 10 13.09 -3.71 -0.38
CA SER A 10 14.22 -2.76 -0.41
C SER A 10 14.37 -1.84 -1.64
N ARG A 11 13.69 -0.68 -1.65
CA ARG A 11 14.26 0.59 -2.16
C ARG A 11 13.45 1.79 -1.67
N LYS A 12 14.00 2.49 -0.66
CA LYS A 12 13.71 3.86 -0.19
C LYS A 12 12.33 4.43 -0.58
N ASP A 13 11.40 4.34 0.38
CA ASP A 13 10.14 5.09 0.53
C ASP A 13 8.96 4.81 -0.42
N ARG A 14 9.12 4.09 -1.53
CA ARG A 14 8.10 4.06 -2.61
C ARG A 14 7.19 2.82 -2.69
N GLY A 15 6.91 2.21 -1.55
CA GLY A 15 6.00 1.06 -1.45
C GLY A 15 5.45 0.83 -0.04
N ILE A 16 5.70 1.76 0.88
CA ILE A 16 5.25 1.67 2.27
C ILE A 16 3.72 1.72 2.33
N GLY A 17 3.08 2.51 1.45
CA GLY A 17 1.62 2.60 1.40
C GLY A 17 1.01 1.25 1.08
N MET A 18 1.57 0.54 0.09
CA MET A 18 1.09 -0.76 -0.33
C MET A 18 1.21 -1.83 0.76
N MET A 19 2.35 -1.91 1.46
CA MET A 19 2.53 -2.85 2.57
C MET A 19 1.53 -2.59 3.71
N ILE A 20 1.36 -1.32 4.10
CA ILE A 20 0.43 -0.96 5.18
C ILE A 20 -1.01 -1.31 4.78
N GLY A 21 -1.40 -0.98 3.55
CA GLY A 21 -2.72 -1.29 3.01
C GLY A 21 -3.01 -2.79 2.98
N MET A 22 -2.05 -3.60 2.52
CA MET A 22 -2.18 -5.06 2.49
C MET A 22 -2.21 -5.66 3.90
N ALA A 23 -1.31 -5.25 4.80
CA ALA A 23 -1.27 -5.77 6.17
C ALA A 23 -2.59 -5.51 6.92
N ILE A 24 -3.16 -4.31 6.78
CA ILE A 24 -4.46 -3.96 7.39
C ILE A 24 -5.60 -4.71 6.71
N GLY A 25 -5.61 -4.77 5.37
CA GLY A 25 -6.65 -5.44 4.60
C GLY A 25 -6.72 -6.95 4.89
N VAL A 26 -5.57 -7.61 5.02
CA VAL A 26 -5.50 -9.04 5.38
C VAL A 26 -5.89 -9.25 6.85
N ALA A 27 -5.38 -8.44 7.77
CA ALA A 27 -5.71 -8.57 9.20
C ALA A 27 -7.23 -8.41 9.46
N ILE A 28 -7.84 -7.35 8.92
CA ILE A 28 -9.29 -7.12 9.06
C ILE A 28 -10.08 -8.14 8.24
N GLY A 29 -9.67 -8.42 7.01
CA GLY A 29 -10.34 -9.37 6.13
C GLY A 29 -10.40 -10.78 6.71
N SER A 30 -9.33 -11.20 7.39
CA SER A 30 -9.28 -12.49 8.11
C SER A 30 -10.22 -12.52 9.30
N ALA A 31 -10.40 -11.40 10.00
CA ALA A 31 -11.30 -11.29 11.14
C ALA A 31 -12.79 -11.24 10.74
N THR A 32 -13.10 -10.75 9.54
CA THR A 32 -14.48 -10.63 9.04
C THR A 32 -14.88 -11.74 8.06
N GLU A 33 -14.04 -12.76 7.87
CA GLU A 33 -14.23 -13.86 6.91
C GLU A 33 -14.51 -13.38 5.47
N ASN A 34 -14.05 -12.17 5.13
CA ASN A 34 -14.33 -11.47 3.86
C ASN A 34 -13.05 -10.86 3.30
N ILE A 35 -12.04 -11.71 3.11
CA ILE A 35 -10.73 -11.29 2.60
C ILE A 35 -10.85 -10.61 1.23
N GLY A 36 -11.69 -11.10 0.31
CA GLY A 36 -11.81 -10.51 -1.03
C GLY A 36 -12.21 -9.02 -1.02
N LEU A 37 -13.15 -8.63 -0.15
CA LEU A 37 -13.60 -7.25 -0.02
C LEU A 37 -12.52 -6.38 0.65
N TRP A 38 -11.98 -6.83 1.77
CA TRP A 38 -11.02 -6.06 2.56
C TRP A 38 -9.64 -5.97 1.91
N LEU A 39 -9.25 -6.95 1.10
CA LEU A 39 -8.02 -6.90 0.30
C LEU A 39 -8.12 -5.86 -0.81
N ALA A 40 -9.26 -5.78 -1.51
CA ALA A 40 -9.52 -4.73 -2.50
C ALA A 40 -9.47 -3.33 -1.88
N ILE A 41 -10.06 -3.17 -0.68
CA ILE A 41 -10.01 -1.93 0.10
C ILE A 41 -8.56 -1.60 0.54
N GLY A 42 -7.84 -2.60 1.06
CA GLY A 42 -6.45 -2.45 1.51
C GLY A 42 -5.51 -2.02 0.38
N VAL A 43 -5.63 -2.63 -0.79
CA VAL A 43 -4.88 -2.26 -2.00
C VAL A 43 -5.22 -0.84 -2.47
N ALA A 44 -6.51 -0.48 -2.51
CA ALA A 44 -6.94 0.86 -2.89
C ALA A 44 -6.41 1.94 -1.92
N LEU A 45 -6.44 1.66 -0.62
CA LEU A 45 -5.87 2.52 0.43
C LEU A 45 -4.35 2.66 0.28
N GLY A 46 -3.64 1.55 0.06
CA GLY A 46 -2.19 1.57 -0.10
C GLY A 46 -1.75 2.38 -1.30
N ALA A 47 -2.42 2.24 -2.44
CA ALA A 47 -2.19 3.05 -3.63
C ALA A 47 -2.56 4.53 -3.44
N ALA A 48 -3.65 4.82 -2.71
CA ALA A 48 -4.04 6.19 -2.38
C ALA A 48 -2.99 6.91 -1.51
N ILE A 49 -2.41 6.19 -0.54
CA ILE A 49 -1.32 6.72 0.31
C ILE A 49 -0.09 7.01 -0.54
N GLU A 50 0.30 6.09 -1.42
CA GLU A 50 1.44 6.21 -2.32
C GLU A 50 1.31 7.43 -3.27
N THR A 51 0.11 7.63 -3.83
CA THR A 51 -0.20 8.76 -4.71
C THR A 51 -0.28 10.09 -3.95
N GLY A 52 -0.87 10.10 -2.75
CA GLY A 52 -0.92 11.28 -1.87
C GLY A 52 0.48 11.72 -1.40
N LEU A 53 1.35 10.76 -1.08
CA LEU A 53 2.75 10.99 -0.70
C LEU A 53 3.61 11.48 -1.87
N SER A 54 3.37 10.98 -3.08
CA SER A 54 4.12 11.39 -4.27
C SER A 54 3.88 12.85 -4.65
N LYS A 55 2.68 13.38 -4.37
CA LYS A 55 2.26 14.72 -4.79
C LYS A 55 2.96 15.87 -4.03
N ARG A 56 3.46 15.61 -2.83
CA ARG A 56 4.16 16.62 -2.00
C ARG A 56 5.65 16.79 -2.33
N ASN A 57 6.23 15.92 -3.15
CA ASN A 57 7.66 15.95 -3.45
C ASN A 57 8.02 16.61 -4.79
N GLN A 58 7.04 17.23 -5.47
CA GLN A 58 7.20 17.88 -6.78
C GLN A 58 7.19 19.42 -6.70
N SER A 59 7.18 20.00 -5.50
CA SER A 59 7.14 21.46 -5.31
C SER A 59 8.49 22.12 -5.06
N ASP A 60 9.62 21.41 -5.22
CA ASP A 60 10.95 21.93 -4.90
C ASP A 60 11.96 21.87 -6.06
N SER A 61 11.47 21.71 -7.29
CA SER A 61 12.26 21.99 -8.48
C SER A 61 11.91 23.38 -8.98
N SER A 62 12.43 24.41 -8.29
CA SER A 62 12.59 25.75 -8.84
C SER A 62 13.55 25.70 -10.03
N PRO A 63 13.13 26.09 -11.24
CA PRO A 63 14.05 26.44 -12.31
C PRO A 63 14.40 27.93 -12.14
N ASP A 64 15.66 28.18 -11.85
CA ASP A 64 16.36 29.47 -11.95
C ASP A 64 16.53 29.95 -13.40
#